data_AF-A0A6N8ES35-F1
#
_entry.id   AF-A0A6N8ES35-F1
#
_cell.length_a   1.000
_cell.length_b   1.000
_cell.length_c   1.000
_cell.angle_alpha   90.00
_cell.angle_beta   90.00
_cell.angle_gamma   90.00
#
_symmetry.space_group_name_H-M   'P 1'
#
loop_
_entity.id
_entity.type
_entity.pdbx_description
1 polymer ?
#
loop_
_entity_poly.entity_id
_entity_poly.type
_entity_poly.pdbx_seq_one_letter_code
_entity_poly.pdbx_strand_id
1 'polypeptide(L)'
;MDISAAGPRCKMLLGDLNGDGRMELLLVQPDNRQDVRYIPHQVQCLTAFDLDGRLLWQHGKPDPGAGSQGSDYPAQIYDLDGDGKLEVLSVINGRFYMLAGEDGSVKKVCDLPDPEAHDCIVIANLSGGERASDIILKDRYRRIWALNHDFELLWTHEGNTGHYPWACDLNGDGYDEVMAGYDLLDHQGHVLWSCRDLEDHADCIWVGDVNGDGAPELVIGGSVTVMYSRDGKELWRYDGSIESQHIALGKFRSDLPGLQVAGLDRMVREDDGKGLKGKDALFMLDGEGRELWKEERQTSGWLTIAETLSGWHPGAPDYILAYRRGGGVFPTLYDGEQRIVAQFGHEGYAVHGDLLGRGTEQVIIYDDELAVLFASEPLELSGAFAAGFESFDSPSGGSLVQGSRPPGPLPQPKRLYNSTLYPGGEVDWRKG
;
A
#
# COMPACT_ATOMS: atom_id res chain seq x y z
N MET A 1 -4.96 -20.99 -3.51
CA MET A 1 -3.99 -21.13 -4.62
C MET A 1 -2.67 -21.57 -4.00
N ASP A 2 -1.99 -22.55 -4.60
CA ASP A 2 -0.63 -22.94 -4.20
C ASP A 2 0.36 -21.94 -4.83
N ILE A 3 1.08 -21.23 -3.97
CA ILE A 3 2.08 -20.22 -4.36
C ILE A 3 3.50 -20.63 -3.95
N SER A 4 3.69 -21.87 -3.47
CA SER A 4 4.97 -22.36 -2.92
C SER A 4 6.14 -22.28 -3.91
N ALA A 5 5.85 -22.25 -5.22
CA ALA A 5 6.85 -22.07 -6.27
C ALA A 5 7.57 -20.71 -6.21
N ALA A 6 6.96 -19.68 -5.59
CA ALA A 6 7.60 -18.38 -5.38
C ALA A 6 8.68 -18.39 -4.28
N GLY A 7 8.67 -19.43 -3.43
CA GLY A 7 9.49 -19.50 -2.23
C GLY A 7 8.96 -18.64 -1.08
N PRO A 8 9.59 -18.75 0.10
CA PRO A 8 9.07 -18.14 1.33
C PRO A 8 9.33 -16.64 1.39
N ARG A 9 8.62 -15.96 2.30
CA ARG A 9 8.80 -14.56 2.74
C ARG A 9 8.56 -13.53 1.65
N CYS A 10 7.67 -13.82 0.72
CA CYS A 10 7.30 -12.90 -0.34
C CYS A 10 6.41 -11.74 0.15
N LYS A 11 6.56 -10.57 -0.46
CA LYS A 11 5.50 -9.54 -0.52
C LYS A 11 4.64 -9.83 -1.74
N MET A 12 3.32 -9.68 -1.64
CA MET A 12 2.42 -9.81 -2.79
C MET A 12 2.06 -8.42 -3.33
N LEU A 13 2.11 -8.26 -4.65
CA LEU A 13 1.56 -7.11 -5.37
C LEU A 13 0.42 -7.59 -6.29
N LEU A 14 -0.53 -6.72 -6.58
CA LEU A 14 -1.69 -6.99 -7.43
C LEU A 14 -1.69 -6.07 -8.65
N GLY A 15 -2.03 -6.63 -9.81
CA GLY A 15 -2.24 -5.87 -11.05
C GLY A 15 -2.65 -6.79 -12.18
N ASP A 16 -3.38 -6.26 -13.16
CA ASP A 16 -3.74 -6.98 -14.39
C ASP A 16 -2.55 -6.95 -15.35
N LEU A 17 -1.64 -7.91 -15.15
CA LEU A 17 -0.32 -7.95 -15.76
C LEU A 17 -0.39 -8.31 -17.25
N ASN A 18 -1.37 -9.12 -17.63
CA ASN A 18 -1.56 -9.57 -19.02
C ASN A 18 -2.67 -8.80 -19.78
N GLY A 19 -3.42 -7.93 -19.11
CA GLY A 19 -4.45 -7.08 -19.70
C GLY A 19 -5.77 -7.80 -20.01
N ASP A 20 -6.04 -8.95 -19.40
CA ASP A 20 -7.23 -9.77 -19.67
C ASP A 20 -8.49 -9.33 -18.90
N GLY A 21 -8.36 -8.32 -18.03
CA GLY A 21 -9.44 -7.82 -17.18
C GLY A 21 -9.52 -8.52 -15.82
N ARG A 22 -8.50 -9.29 -15.43
CA ARG A 22 -8.36 -9.95 -14.12
C ARG A 22 -6.99 -9.61 -13.55
N MET A 23 -6.90 -9.35 -12.25
CA MET A 23 -5.60 -9.10 -11.62
C MET A 23 -4.85 -10.41 -11.40
N GLU A 24 -3.55 -10.40 -11.68
CA GLU A 24 -2.58 -11.41 -11.27
C GLU A 24 -2.01 -11.13 -9.87
N LEU A 25 -1.40 -12.16 -9.30
CA LEU A 25 -0.60 -12.10 -8.08
C LEU A 25 0.88 -12.08 -8.45
N LEU A 26 1.60 -11.04 -8.03
CA LEU A 26 3.06 -10.99 -8.16
C LEU A 26 3.71 -11.17 -6.79
N LEU A 27 4.41 -12.29 -6.62
CA LEU A 27 5.16 -12.61 -5.41
C LEU A 27 6.60 -12.08 -5.57
N VAL A 28 6.97 -11.16 -4.69
CA VAL A 28 8.28 -10.49 -4.65
C VAL A 28 9.09 -11.07 -3.50
N GLN A 29 10.11 -11.86 -3.83
CA GLN A 29 11.01 -12.47 -2.83
C GLN A 29 12.27 -11.62 -2.65
N PRO A 30 12.65 -11.27 -1.40
CA PRO A 30 13.87 -10.53 -1.14
C PRO A 30 15.11 -11.43 -1.27
N ASP A 31 16.29 -10.81 -1.32
CA ASP A 31 17.56 -11.49 -1.11
C ASP A 31 17.68 -12.15 0.28
N ASN A 32 18.75 -12.91 0.49
CA ASN A 32 18.99 -13.67 1.72
C ASN A 32 19.66 -12.86 2.85
N ARG A 33 19.64 -11.53 2.79
CA ARG A 33 20.17 -10.69 3.87
C ARG A 33 19.33 -10.89 5.15
N GLN A 34 19.98 -11.19 6.27
CA GLN A 34 19.26 -11.46 7.52
C GLN A 34 19.12 -10.21 8.41
N ASP A 35 19.99 -9.21 8.24
CA ASP A 35 19.94 -7.96 8.98
C ASP A 35 19.79 -6.78 8.01
N VAL A 36 18.63 -6.13 8.07
CA VAL A 36 18.24 -5.04 7.18
C VAL A 36 18.02 -3.71 7.91
N ARG A 37 18.58 -3.57 9.11
CA ARG A 37 18.46 -2.35 9.91
C ARG A 37 19.08 -1.12 9.24
N TYR A 38 20.09 -1.33 8.40
CA TYR A 38 20.86 -0.25 7.76
C TYR A 38 20.91 -0.37 6.24
N ILE A 39 20.99 -1.59 5.72
CA ILE A 39 21.02 -1.86 4.28
C ILE A 39 19.76 -2.67 3.95
N PRO A 40 18.83 -2.12 3.15
CA PRO A 40 17.56 -2.79 2.88
C PRO A 40 17.72 -3.96 1.92
N HIS A 41 16.64 -4.68 1.66
CA HIS A 41 16.65 -5.77 0.68
C HIS A 41 16.83 -5.29 -0.76
N GLN A 42 17.33 -6.19 -1.61
CA GLN A 42 17.06 -6.17 -3.04
C GLN A 42 16.16 -7.35 -3.38
N VAL A 43 15.61 -7.37 -4.60
CA VAL A 43 14.76 -8.47 -5.05
C VAL A 43 15.61 -9.61 -5.64
N GLN A 44 15.32 -10.82 -5.18
CA GLN A 44 15.97 -12.07 -5.59
C GLN A 44 15.13 -12.80 -6.65
N CYS A 45 13.81 -12.79 -6.50
CA CYS A 45 12.91 -13.46 -7.42
C CYS A 45 11.54 -12.75 -7.48
N LEU A 46 10.97 -12.73 -8.68
CA LEU A 46 9.62 -12.29 -8.98
C LEU A 46 8.86 -13.47 -9.60
N THR A 47 7.69 -13.82 -9.08
CA THR A 47 6.88 -14.93 -9.60
C THR A 47 5.44 -14.49 -9.77
N ALA A 48 4.91 -14.57 -10.99
CA ALA A 48 3.55 -14.17 -11.31
C ALA A 48 2.61 -15.38 -11.40
N PHE A 49 1.41 -15.26 -10.83
CA PHE A 49 0.35 -16.27 -10.90
C PHE A 49 -0.97 -15.64 -11.34
N ASP A 50 -1.77 -16.38 -12.10
CA ASP A 50 -3.17 -16.05 -12.32
C ASP A 50 -4.04 -16.41 -11.09
N LEU A 51 -5.30 -15.94 -11.07
CA LEU A 51 -6.27 -16.27 -10.01
C LEU A 51 -6.71 -17.74 -10.01
N ASP A 52 -6.36 -18.51 -11.05
CA ASP A 52 -6.57 -19.96 -11.09
C ASP A 52 -5.40 -20.72 -10.40
N GLY A 53 -4.37 -19.99 -9.93
CA GLY A 53 -3.17 -20.53 -9.29
C GLY A 53 -2.12 -21.07 -10.27
N ARG A 54 -2.20 -20.71 -11.56
CA ARG A 54 -1.18 -21.09 -12.54
C ARG A 54 -0.03 -20.09 -12.49
N LEU A 55 1.19 -20.62 -12.38
CA LEU A 55 2.40 -19.82 -12.58
C LEU A 55 2.49 -19.39 -14.04
N LEU A 56 2.55 -18.08 -14.28
CA LEU A 56 2.64 -17.48 -15.61
C LEU A 56 4.10 -17.33 -16.04
N TRP A 57 4.90 -16.68 -15.20
CA TRP A 57 6.32 -16.49 -15.42
C TRP A 57 7.07 -16.30 -14.10
N GLN A 58 8.39 -16.49 -14.15
CA GLN A 58 9.29 -16.27 -13.03
C GLN A 58 10.57 -15.58 -13.52
N HIS A 59 10.93 -14.47 -12.88
CA HIS A 59 12.21 -13.78 -13.10
C HIS A 59 13.12 -13.99 -11.89
N GLY A 60 14.28 -14.60 -12.09
CA GLY A 60 15.19 -14.99 -11.02
C GLY A 60 14.92 -16.40 -10.48
N LYS A 61 15.50 -16.71 -9.31
CA LYS A 61 15.37 -18.01 -8.67
C LYS A 61 15.05 -17.83 -7.18
N PRO A 62 14.00 -18.48 -6.66
CA PRO A 62 13.71 -18.41 -5.24
C PRO A 62 14.82 -18.98 -4.36
N ASP A 63 15.05 -18.36 -3.22
CA ASP A 63 15.97 -18.81 -2.16
C ASP A 63 15.18 -19.21 -0.91
N PRO A 64 15.23 -20.47 -0.45
CA PRO A 64 14.65 -20.88 0.84
C PRO A 64 15.23 -20.13 2.05
N GLY A 65 16.42 -19.54 1.90
CA GLY A 65 17.10 -18.71 2.89
C GLY A 65 16.79 -17.21 2.78
N ALA A 66 15.78 -16.81 2.00
CA ALA A 66 15.36 -15.41 1.88
C ALA A 66 15.22 -14.71 3.25
N GLY A 67 15.53 -13.42 3.30
CA GLY A 67 15.41 -12.62 4.50
C GLY A 67 13.96 -12.37 4.91
N SER A 68 13.75 -11.95 6.17
CA SER A 68 12.43 -11.62 6.70
C SER A 68 12.03 -10.17 6.41
N GLN A 69 10.74 -9.85 6.52
CA GLN A 69 10.20 -8.49 6.36
C GLN A 69 10.68 -7.58 7.51
N GLY A 70 11.81 -6.91 7.30
CA GLY A 70 12.33 -5.85 8.19
C GLY A 70 12.67 -4.53 7.47
N SER A 71 12.50 -4.52 6.15
CA SER A 71 12.55 -3.36 5.23
C SER A 71 11.52 -3.59 4.13
N ASP A 72 11.20 -2.56 3.34
CA ASP A 72 10.35 -2.74 2.17
C ASP A 72 11.11 -3.49 1.07
N TYR A 73 10.39 -3.96 0.06
CA TYR A 73 10.99 -4.59 -1.12
C TYR A 73 10.87 -3.63 -2.30
N PRO A 74 11.97 -3.31 -3.00
CA PRO A 74 11.96 -2.36 -4.10
C PRO A 74 11.32 -2.99 -5.34
N ALA A 75 9.98 -3.07 -5.34
CA ALA A 75 9.17 -3.52 -6.46
C ALA A 75 7.81 -2.81 -6.48
N GLN A 76 7.34 -2.44 -7.68
CA GLN A 76 5.99 -1.90 -7.94
C GLN A 76 5.45 -2.41 -9.28
N ILE A 77 4.13 -2.32 -9.47
CA ILE A 77 3.46 -2.61 -10.74
C ILE A 77 2.84 -1.32 -11.27
N TYR A 78 3.23 -0.88 -12.47
CA TYR A 78 2.73 0.35 -13.07
C TYR A 78 3.03 0.45 -14.58
N ASP A 79 2.17 1.13 -15.33
CA ASP A 79 2.42 1.52 -16.73
C ASP A 79 3.35 2.73 -16.76
N LEU A 80 4.66 2.47 -16.73
CA LEU A 80 5.67 3.51 -16.57
C LEU A 80 6.00 4.18 -17.91
N ASP A 81 5.92 3.47 -19.03
CA ASP A 81 6.20 4.04 -20.35
C ASP A 81 4.97 4.58 -21.09
N GLY A 82 3.76 4.29 -20.60
CA GLY A 82 2.51 4.86 -21.09
C GLY A 82 1.96 4.14 -22.31
N ASP A 83 2.37 2.89 -22.54
CA ASP A 83 1.88 2.06 -23.64
C ASP A 83 0.52 1.40 -23.35
N GLY A 84 -0.01 1.59 -22.13
CA GLY A 84 -1.28 1.03 -21.68
C GLY A 84 -1.17 -0.39 -21.11
N LYS A 85 0.04 -0.94 -21.01
CA LYS A 85 0.33 -2.22 -20.34
C LYS A 85 1.08 -1.97 -19.05
N LEU A 86 0.94 -2.89 -18.09
CA LEU A 86 1.66 -2.78 -16.82
C LEU A 86 3.08 -3.33 -16.96
N GLU A 87 4.03 -2.60 -16.36
CA GLU A 87 5.37 -3.10 -16.07
C GLU A 87 5.50 -3.54 -14.62
N VAL A 88 6.43 -4.45 -14.38
CA VAL A 88 6.98 -4.73 -13.05
C VAL A 88 8.31 -4.00 -12.92
N LEU A 89 8.34 -3.01 -12.03
CA LEU A 89 9.53 -2.24 -11.68
C LEU A 89 10.21 -2.93 -10.51
N SER A 90 11.53 -3.12 -10.53
CA SER A 90 12.23 -3.72 -9.39
C SER A 90 13.73 -3.40 -9.34
N VAL A 91 14.34 -3.45 -8.15
CA VAL A 91 15.80 -3.45 -8.02
C VAL A 91 16.32 -4.87 -7.81
N ILE A 92 17.09 -5.36 -8.78
CA ILE A 92 17.64 -6.72 -8.84
C ILE A 92 19.15 -6.63 -9.08
N ASN A 93 19.96 -7.28 -8.24
CA ASN A 93 21.44 -7.32 -8.40
C ASN A 93 22.09 -5.93 -8.61
N GLY A 94 21.68 -4.94 -7.81
CA GLY A 94 22.23 -3.58 -7.81
C GLY A 94 21.83 -2.72 -9.00
N ARG A 95 20.77 -3.09 -9.73
CA ARG A 95 20.28 -2.37 -10.90
C ARG A 95 18.77 -2.26 -10.88
N PHE A 96 18.25 -1.18 -11.44
CA PHE A 96 16.83 -1.03 -11.67
C PHE A 96 16.41 -1.78 -12.93
N TYR A 97 15.33 -2.54 -12.84
CA TYR A 97 14.72 -3.31 -13.92
C TYR A 97 13.30 -2.82 -14.15
N MET A 98 12.94 -2.73 -15.41
CA MET A 98 11.57 -2.62 -15.89
C MET A 98 11.27 -3.87 -16.71
N LEU A 99 10.39 -4.72 -16.21
CA LEU A 99 9.96 -5.96 -16.85
C LEU A 99 8.56 -5.80 -17.43
N ALA A 100 8.27 -6.41 -18.57
CA ALA A 100 6.91 -6.49 -19.08
C ALA A 100 6.03 -7.32 -18.11
N GLY A 101 4.85 -6.82 -17.74
CA GLY A 101 3.93 -7.55 -16.87
C GLY A 101 3.47 -8.88 -17.47
N GLU A 102 3.23 -8.92 -18.78
CA GLU A 102 2.64 -10.07 -19.48
C GLU A 102 3.50 -11.35 -19.39
N ASP A 103 4.83 -11.22 -19.47
CA ASP A 103 5.74 -12.38 -19.58
C ASP A 103 7.04 -12.27 -18.76
N GLY A 104 7.24 -11.19 -18.01
CA GLY A 104 8.45 -10.97 -17.21
C GLY A 104 9.72 -10.70 -18.03
N SER A 105 9.59 -10.44 -19.34
CA SER A 105 10.72 -10.09 -20.20
C SER A 105 11.27 -8.70 -19.88
N VAL A 106 12.57 -8.51 -20.04
CA VAL A 106 13.25 -7.25 -19.68
C VAL A 106 12.97 -6.18 -20.75
N LYS A 107 12.32 -5.07 -20.38
CA LYS A 107 12.13 -3.87 -21.22
C LYS A 107 13.29 -2.88 -21.06
N LYS A 108 13.72 -2.58 -19.82
CA LYS A 108 14.80 -1.60 -19.52
C LYS A 108 15.61 -2.05 -18.32
N VAL A 109 16.90 -1.71 -18.32
CA VAL A 109 17.81 -1.88 -17.18
C VAL A 109 18.64 -0.61 -17.02
N CYS A 110 18.68 -0.07 -15.80
CA CYS A 110 19.46 1.12 -15.46
C CYS A 110 20.40 0.85 -14.28
N ASP A 111 21.55 1.52 -14.27
CA ASP A 111 22.38 1.58 -13.08
C ASP A 111 21.70 2.48 -12.03
N LEU A 112 21.77 2.09 -10.76
CA LEU A 112 21.20 2.90 -9.67
C LEU A 112 22.00 4.21 -9.49
N PRO A 113 21.35 5.29 -9.03
CA PRO A 113 22.05 6.53 -8.70
C PRO A 113 23.03 6.37 -7.53
N ASP A 114 22.81 5.35 -6.68
CA ASP A 114 23.66 4.97 -5.56
C ASP A 114 23.48 3.46 -5.27
N PRO A 115 24.53 2.74 -4.82
CA PRO A 115 24.43 1.33 -4.47
C PRO A 115 23.37 0.98 -3.41
N GLU A 116 22.95 1.92 -2.56
CA GLU A 116 21.95 1.71 -1.51
C GLU A 116 20.54 2.24 -1.88
N ALA A 117 20.35 2.78 -3.09
CA ALA A 117 19.08 3.33 -3.58
C ALA A 117 18.05 2.23 -3.92
N HIS A 118 17.72 1.39 -2.94
CA HIS A 118 16.92 0.18 -3.13
C HIS A 118 16.09 -0.22 -1.91
N ASP A 119 15.72 0.72 -1.02
CA ASP A 119 14.75 0.41 0.05
C ASP A 119 13.34 0.24 -0.51
N CYS A 120 12.90 1.21 -1.33
CA CYS A 120 11.62 1.18 -1.99
C CYS A 120 11.66 1.91 -3.34
N ILE A 121 10.61 1.71 -4.12
CA ILE A 121 10.31 2.43 -5.35
C ILE A 121 9.00 3.17 -5.11
N VAL A 122 9.00 4.47 -5.35
CA VAL A 122 7.81 5.35 -5.32
C VAL A 122 7.63 5.93 -6.71
N ILE A 123 6.40 5.86 -7.23
CA ILE A 123 6.04 6.43 -8.52
C ILE A 123 5.37 7.79 -8.30
N ALA A 124 5.88 8.81 -8.99
CA ALA A 124 5.48 10.20 -8.80
C ALA A 124 5.37 10.97 -10.13
N ASN A 125 4.67 12.09 -10.09
CA ASN A 125 4.57 13.07 -11.18
C ASN A 125 5.34 14.36 -10.84
N LEU A 126 6.67 14.31 -10.87
CA LEU A 126 7.53 15.44 -10.49
C LEU A 126 7.82 16.38 -11.68
N SER A 127 7.62 15.88 -12.90
CA SER A 127 7.87 16.57 -14.16
C SER A 127 6.62 17.19 -14.80
N GLY A 128 5.43 16.96 -14.23
CA GLY A 128 4.17 17.62 -14.63
C GLY A 128 3.49 17.01 -15.86
N GLY A 129 3.48 15.68 -15.97
CA GLY A 129 2.78 14.93 -17.01
C GLY A 129 1.30 14.67 -16.70
N GLU A 130 0.57 14.12 -17.68
CA GLU A 130 -0.83 13.67 -17.46
C GLU A 130 -0.92 12.43 -16.55
N ARG A 131 0.19 11.68 -16.44
CA ARG A 131 0.36 10.52 -15.59
C ARG A 131 1.68 10.64 -14.83
N ALA A 132 1.79 9.96 -13.70
CA ALA A 132 3.08 9.77 -13.06
C ALA A 132 4.01 8.99 -14.00
N SER A 133 5.26 9.42 -14.08
CA SER A 133 6.29 8.79 -14.93
C SER A 133 7.68 8.86 -14.31
N ASP A 134 7.79 9.52 -13.16
CA ASP A 134 9.04 9.74 -12.46
C ASP A 134 9.14 8.75 -11.30
N ILE A 135 10.38 8.48 -10.90
CA ILE A 135 10.70 7.48 -9.89
C ILE A 135 11.45 8.15 -8.75
N ILE A 136 11.04 7.83 -7.53
CA ILE A 136 11.82 8.09 -6.33
C ILE A 136 12.38 6.76 -5.83
N LEU A 137 13.70 6.74 -5.65
CA LEU A 137 14.44 5.69 -4.94
C LEU A 137 14.98 6.26 -3.64
N LYS A 138 15.20 5.41 -2.65
CA LYS A 138 15.81 5.83 -1.38
C LYS A 138 16.68 4.76 -0.74
N ASP A 139 17.56 5.20 0.14
CA ASP A 139 18.27 4.33 1.08
C ASP A 139 17.37 4.08 2.30
N ARG A 140 17.88 3.39 3.32
CA ARG A 140 17.04 2.97 4.44
C ARG A 140 16.35 4.14 5.17
N TYR A 141 17.04 5.25 5.46
CA TYR A 141 16.49 6.31 6.33
C TYR A 141 17.03 7.72 6.09
N ARG A 142 17.94 7.92 5.15
CA ARG A 142 18.78 9.11 5.06
C ARG A 142 18.64 9.90 3.77
N ARG A 143 18.48 9.24 2.63
CA ARG A 143 18.59 9.90 1.32
C ARG A 143 17.56 9.40 0.32
N ILE A 144 17.02 10.34 -0.45
CA ILE A 144 16.14 10.13 -1.60
C ILE A 144 16.84 10.61 -2.87
N TRP A 145 16.61 9.90 -3.97
CA TRP A 145 16.95 10.29 -5.34
C TRP A 145 15.68 10.29 -6.20
N ALA A 146 15.34 11.44 -6.76
CA ALA A 146 14.27 11.57 -7.74
C ALA A 146 14.85 11.50 -9.16
N LEU A 147 14.20 10.70 -10.01
CA LEU A 147 14.63 10.37 -11.35
C LEU A 147 13.46 10.61 -12.31
N ASN A 148 13.73 11.16 -13.49
CA ASN A 148 12.70 11.30 -14.52
C ASN A 148 12.40 9.95 -15.23
N HIS A 149 11.46 9.96 -16.17
CA HIS A 149 11.12 8.78 -17.00
C HIS A 149 12.32 8.17 -17.77
N ASP A 150 13.31 8.99 -18.14
CA ASP A 150 14.54 8.56 -18.80
C ASP A 150 15.55 7.94 -17.83
N PHE A 151 15.27 8.00 -16.52
CA PHE A 151 16.14 7.59 -15.41
C PHE A 151 17.31 8.57 -15.15
N GLU A 152 17.14 9.84 -15.52
CA GLU A 152 18.08 10.91 -15.22
C GLU A 152 17.75 11.55 -13.88
N LEU A 153 18.78 11.86 -13.08
CA LEU A 153 18.62 12.47 -11.76
C LEU A 153 18.04 13.88 -11.87
N LEU A 154 16.88 14.09 -11.24
CA LEU A 154 16.24 15.39 -11.08
C LEU A 154 16.81 16.13 -9.86
N TRP A 155 16.76 15.48 -8.69
CA TRP A 155 17.22 16.04 -7.42
C TRP A 155 17.49 14.94 -6.39
N THR A 156 18.16 15.33 -5.30
CA THR A 156 18.39 14.48 -4.12
C THR A 156 17.99 15.22 -2.85
N HIS A 157 17.44 14.51 -1.87
CA HIS A 157 17.16 15.04 -0.54
C HIS A 157 17.89 14.22 0.53
N GLU A 158 18.47 14.88 1.54
CA GLU A 158 19.00 14.24 2.74
C GLU A 158 18.22 14.68 3.97
N GLY A 159 17.73 13.71 4.73
CA GLY A 159 16.90 13.97 5.90
C GLY A 159 16.51 12.66 6.60
N ASN A 160 15.50 12.75 7.46
CA ASN A 160 14.87 11.55 8.02
C ASN A 160 13.74 11.12 7.08
N THR A 161 14.04 10.17 6.20
CA THR A 161 13.15 9.83 5.06
C THR A 161 12.04 8.84 5.41
N GLY A 162 12.00 8.37 6.67
CA GLY A 162 11.01 7.39 7.10
C GLY A 162 11.09 6.06 6.35
N HIS A 163 10.03 5.28 6.46
CA HIS A 163 9.91 3.99 5.77
C HIS A 163 9.50 4.11 4.31
N TYR A 164 8.55 4.99 3.98
CA TYR A 164 8.03 5.13 2.64
C TYR A 164 7.57 6.58 2.38
N PRO A 165 8.23 7.35 1.51
CA PRO A 165 7.79 8.68 1.12
C PRO A 165 6.44 8.62 0.39
N TRP A 166 5.59 9.61 0.61
CA TRP A 166 4.31 9.71 -0.10
C TRP A 166 4.32 10.89 -1.06
N ALA A 167 4.20 10.62 -2.36
CA ALA A 167 4.12 11.62 -3.41
C ALA A 167 2.66 11.90 -3.77
N CYS A 168 2.23 13.16 -3.76
CA CYS A 168 0.91 13.59 -4.21
C CYS A 168 0.86 15.09 -4.52
N ASP A 169 0.13 15.48 -5.56
CA ASP A 169 -0.24 16.86 -5.86
C ASP A 169 -1.19 17.42 -4.77
N LEU A 170 -0.63 18.09 -3.74
CA LEU A 170 -1.37 18.62 -2.60
C LEU A 170 -2.00 19.98 -2.91
N ASN A 171 -1.40 20.71 -3.85
CA ASN A 171 -1.74 22.09 -4.14
C ASN A 171 -2.64 22.25 -5.39
N GLY A 172 -2.73 21.22 -6.25
CA GLY A 172 -3.52 21.16 -7.47
C GLY A 172 -2.85 21.74 -8.72
N ASP A 173 -1.52 21.90 -8.73
CA ASP A 173 -0.76 22.50 -9.83
C ASP A 173 -0.31 21.49 -10.91
N GLY A 174 -0.62 20.21 -10.71
CA GLY A 174 -0.27 19.13 -11.61
C GLY A 174 1.09 18.49 -11.34
N TYR A 175 1.82 18.92 -10.32
CA TYR A 175 3.05 18.31 -9.84
C TYR A 175 2.84 17.68 -8.47
N ASP A 176 3.47 16.53 -8.23
CA ASP A 176 3.44 15.91 -6.91
C ASP A 176 4.41 16.61 -5.96
N GLU A 177 3.90 17.05 -4.80
CA GLU A 177 4.71 17.23 -3.59
C GLU A 177 5.10 15.88 -3.00
N VAL A 178 6.18 15.83 -2.21
CA VAL A 178 6.67 14.59 -1.59
C VAL A 178 6.82 14.76 -0.09
N MET A 179 6.01 14.02 0.68
CA MET A 179 6.24 13.89 2.11
C MET A 179 7.33 12.83 2.35
N ALA A 180 8.56 13.30 2.58
CA ALA A 180 9.75 12.49 2.81
C ALA A 180 10.02 12.33 4.30
N GLY A 181 9.34 11.36 4.93
CA GLY A 181 9.38 11.16 6.36
C GLY A 181 8.75 12.34 7.10
N TYR A 182 9.56 13.29 7.56
CA TYR A 182 9.09 14.50 8.28
C TYR A 182 9.27 15.81 7.51
N ASP A 183 9.82 15.78 6.30
CA ASP A 183 9.93 16.95 5.43
C ASP A 183 8.92 16.87 4.30
N LEU A 184 8.13 17.92 4.09
CA LEU A 184 7.37 18.09 2.86
C LEU A 184 8.24 18.82 1.82
N LEU A 185 8.43 18.20 0.67
CA LEU A 185 9.21 18.71 -0.44
C LEU A 185 8.30 19.16 -1.59
N ASP A 186 8.71 20.22 -2.29
CA ASP A 186 8.14 20.55 -3.61
C ASP A 186 8.61 19.56 -4.70
N HIS A 187 8.06 19.68 -5.90
CA HIS A 187 8.39 18.78 -7.02
C HIS A 187 9.86 18.87 -7.49
N GLN A 188 10.63 19.86 -7.01
CA GLN A 188 12.07 20.05 -7.28
C GLN A 188 12.96 19.65 -6.10
N GLY A 189 12.38 19.10 -5.02
CA GLY A 189 13.10 18.64 -3.85
C GLY A 189 13.44 19.74 -2.84
N HIS A 190 12.86 20.94 -2.94
CA HIS A 190 13.03 21.96 -1.90
C HIS A 190 12.08 21.69 -0.74
N VAL A 191 12.60 21.79 0.49
CA VAL A 191 11.78 21.69 1.70
C VAL A 191 10.82 22.89 1.79
N LEU A 192 9.52 22.60 1.77
CA LEU A 192 8.45 23.56 2.01
C LEU A 192 8.27 23.79 3.51
N TRP A 193 8.18 22.70 4.28
CA TRP A 193 8.10 22.71 5.73
C TRP A 193 8.47 21.34 6.31
N SER A 194 8.70 21.29 7.62
CA SER A 194 8.98 20.05 8.36
C SER A 194 8.07 19.91 9.57
N CYS A 195 7.73 18.66 9.92
CA CYS A 195 7.11 18.35 11.20
C CYS A 195 8.01 18.75 12.37
N ARG A 196 7.41 19.00 13.53
CA ARG A 196 8.11 19.52 14.71
C ARG A 196 7.93 18.56 15.88
N ASP A 197 8.95 18.51 16.73
CA ASP A 197 8.91 17.77 18.00
C ASP A 197 8.47 16.30 17.81
N LEU A 198 9.03 15.66 16.78
CA LEU A 198 8.89 14.23 16.53
C LEU A 198 10.24 13.56 16.74
N GLU A 199 10.20 12.45 17.46
CA GLU A 199 11.34 11.55 17.65
C GLU A 199 11.27 10.43 16.61
N ASP A 200 12.36 9.67 16.51
CA ASP A 200 12.49 8.55 15.59
C ASP A 200 12.13 8.91 14.14
N HIS A 201 11.55 8.00 13.36
CA HIS A 201 11.23 8.16 11.94
C HIS A 201 9.74 7.98 11.69
N ALA A 202 9.25 8.53 10.58
CA ALA A 202 7.87 8.26 10.15
C ALA A 202 7.74 6.79 9.75
N ASP A 203 6.81 6.09 10.40
CA ASP A 203 6.47 4.71 10.08
C ASP A 203 5.43 4.64 8.95
N CYS A 204 4.48 5.58 8.92
CA CYS A 204 3.45 5.66 7.89
C CYS A 204 3.01 7.10 7.62
N ILE A 205 2.56 7.35 6.38
CA ILE A 205 2.11 8.67 5.91
C ILE A 205 0.80 8.48 5.15
N TRP A 206 -0.20 9.26 5.51
CA TRP A 206 -1.49 9.28 4.84
C TRP A 206 -1.90 10.70 4.45
N VAL A 207 -2.63 10.83 3.34
CA VAL A 207 -3.16 12.11 2.87
C VAL A 207 -4.67 12.00 2.62
N GLY A 208 -5.44 12.99 3.07
CA GLY A 208 -6.89 13.03 2.82
C GLY A 208 -7.53 14.27 3.40
N ASP A 209 -8.73 14.61 2.96
CA ASP A 209 -9.58 15.62 3.62
C ASP A 209 -10.16 15.00 4.91
N VAL A 210 -9.36 15.03 5.98
CA VAL A 210 -9.65 14.31 7.22
C VAL A 210 -10.69 15.06 8.03
N ASN A 211 -10.59 16.38 8.07
CA ASN A 211 -11.50 17.21 8.83
C ASN A 211 -12.81 17.54 8.08
N GLY A 212 -12.86 17.33 6.76
CA GLY A 212 -14.05 17.54 5.91
C GLY A 212 -14.25 18.98 5.45
N ASP A 213 -13.19 19.80 5.39
CA ASP A 213 -13.24 21.21 4.97
C ASP A 213 -12.96 21.41 3.46
N GLY A 214 -12.69 20.32 2.72
CA GLY A 214 -12.39 20.33 1.30
C GLY A 214 -10.92 20.55 0.97
N ALA A 215 -10.03 20.65 1.96
CA ALA A 215 -8.58 20.65 1.78
C ALA A 215 -7.96 19.36 2.32
N PRO A 216 -6.85 18.87 1.73
CA PRO A 216 -6.16 17.71 2.27
C PRO A 216 -5.29 18.06 3.48
N GLU A 217 -5.28 17.13 4.42
CA GLU A 217 -4.32 17.02 5.50
C GLU A 217 -3.35 15.85 5.28
N LEU A 218 -2.21 15.93 5.96
CA LEU A 218 -1.26 14.84 6.11
C LEU A 218 -1.35 14.29 7.52
N VAL A 219 -1.63 12.99 7.66
CA VAL A 219 -1.60 12.27 8.94
C VAL A 219 -0.38 11.36 8.94
N ILE A 220 0.45 11.47 9.97
CA ILE A 220 1.74 10.79 10.04
C ILE A 220 1.79 9.99 11.33
N GLY A 221 2.12 8.70 11.20
CA GLY A 221 2.40 7.80 12.32
C GLY A 221 3.90 7.61 12.51
N GLY A 222 4.30 7.45 13.77
CA GLY A 222 5.67 7.26 14.23
C GLY A 222 5.68 7.16 15.75
N SER A 223 6.48 8.00 16.41
CA SER A 223 6.47 8.09 17.88
C SER A 223 5.12 8.52 18.46
N VAL A 224 4.35 9.33 17.72
CA VAL A 224 2.97 9.72 17.98
C VAL A 224 2.20 9.80 16.66
N THR A 225 0.87 9.94 16.71
CA THR A 225 0.10 10.31 15.51
C THR A 225 -0.11 11.82 15.49
N VAL A 226 0.22 12.46 14.37
CA VAL A 226 0.00 13.91 14.15
C VAL A 226 -0.77 14.16 12.87
N MET A 227 -1.50 15.26 12.82
CA MET A 227 -2.10 15.77 11.61
C MET A 227 -1.62 17.19 11.33
N TYR A 228 -1.19 17.40 10.09
CA TYR A 228 -0.76 18.69 9.56
C TYR A 228 -1.66 19.10 8.40
N SER A 229 -2.01 20.39 8.31
CA SER A 229 -2.53 20.95 7.06
C SER A 229 -1.47 20.84 5.96
N ARG A 230 -1.87 20.83 4.69
CA ARG A 230 -0.93 20.92 3.56
C ARG A 230 0.10 22.07 3.64
N ASP A 231 -0.23 23.16 4.34
CA ASP A 231 0.64 24.33 4.53
C ASP A 231 1.58 24.25 5.75
N GLY A 232 1.66 23.08 6.41
CA GLY A 232 2.62 22.84 7.50
C GLY A 232 2.20 23.32 8.89
N LYS A 233 0.91 23.64 9.09
CA LYS A 233 0.34 23.89 10.41
C LYS A 233 -0.07 22.56 11.06
N GLU A 234 0.52 22.22 12.20
CA GLU A 234 0.02 21.13 13.06
C GLU A 234 -1.39 21.48 13.54
N LEU A 235 -2.35 20.59 13.26
CA LEU A 235 -3.76 20.76 13.62
C LEU A 235 -4.08 20.04 14.92
N TRP A 236 -3.56 18.83 15.09
CA TRP A 236 -3.62 18.09 16.35
C TRP A 236 -2.49 17.07 16.46
N ARG A 237 -2.32 16.58 17.69
CA ARG A 237 -1.39 15.53 18.07
C ARG A 237 -2.08 14.58 19.04
N TYR A 238 -2.02 13.29 18.75
CA TYR A 238 -2.53 12.25 19.61
C TYR A 238 -1.39 11.58 20.37
N ASP A 239 -1.36 11.79 21.68
CA ASP A 239 -0.39 11.26 22.64
C ASP A 239 -0.94 10.05 23.43
N GLY A 240 -2.11 9.55 23.04
CA GLY A 240 -2.72 8.35 23.63
C GLY A 240 -2.09 7.04 23.19
N SER A 241 -1.19 7.04 22.20
CA SER A 241 -0.37 5.90 21.79
C SER A 241 1.04 5.96 22.37
N ILE A 242 1.64 4.79 22.63
CA ILE A 242 3.06 4.66 22.96
C ILE A 242 3.91 4.75 21.68
N GLU A 243 3.50 4.06 20.62
CA GLU A 243 4.18 4.03 19.32
C GLU A 243 3.16 3.68 18.24
N SER A 244 2.88 4.62 17.34
CA SER A 244 1.85 4.48 16.31
C SER A 244 2.45 4.13 14.96
N GLN A 245 2.72 2.84 14.73
CA GLN A 245 3.40 2.41 13.50
C GLN A 245 2.53 2.42 12.25
N HIS A 246 1.28 1.95 12.36
CA HIS A 246 0.38 1.86 11.21
C HIS A 246 -0.87 2.65 11.49
N ILE A 247 -1.24 3.50 10.54
CA ILE A 247 -2.53 4.19 10.50
C ILE A 247 -3.20 3.91 9.17
N ALA A 248 -4.51 4.15 9.11
CA ALA A 248 -5.32 4.05 7.92
C ALA A 248 -6.41 5.12 7.97
N LEU A 249 -6.56 5.89 6.89
CA LEU A 249 -7.65 6.85 6.76
C LEU A 249 -8.83 6.21 6.03
N GLY A 250 -10.03 6.41 6.56
CA GLY A 250 -11.24 5.89 5.94
C GLY A 250 -12.51 6.49 6.52
N LYS A 251 -13.60 6.39 5.76
CA LYS A 251 -14.95 6.71 6.21
C LYS A 251 -15.55 5.53 6.98
N PHE A 252 -14.93 5.17 8.10
CA PHE A 252 -15.35 4.04 8.95
C PHE A 252 -16.66 4.32 9.71
N ARG A 253 -16.95 5.59 9.98
CA ARG A 253 -18.15 6.05 10.69
C ARG A 253 -18.94 7.03 9.84
N SER A 254 -20.00 6.53 9.18
CA SER A 254 -20.86 7.36 8.32
C SER A 254 -21.65 8.44 9.09
N ASP A 255 -21.79 8.27 10.41
CA ASP A 255 -22.47 9.20 11.30
C ASP A 255 -21.60 10.38 11.77
N LEU A 256 -20.29 10.34 11.53
CA LEU A 256 -19.35 11.41 11.86
C LEU A 256 -18.96 12.22 10.61
N PRO A 257 -18.61 13.51 10.73
CA PRO A 257 -18.02 14.28 9.63
C PRO A 257 -16.60 13.79 9.29
N GLY A 258 -16.11 14.16 8.12
CA GLY A 258 -14.73 13.89 7.70
C GLY A 258 -14.36 12.41 7.66
N LEU A 259 -13.06 12.13 7.68
CA LEU A 259 -12.51 10.78 7.77
C LEU A 259 -12.19 10.44 9.23
N GLN A 260 -12.04 9.15 9.51
CA GLN A 260 -11.50 8.63 10.76
C GLN A 260 -10.09 8.10 10.53
N VAL A 261 -9.30 8.09 11.61
CA VAL A 261 -7.95 7.53 11.62
C VAL A 261 -8.00 6.24 12.44
N ALA A 262 -7.99 5.09 11.78
CA ALA A 262 -7.74 3.82 12.45
C ALA A 262 -6.23 3.64 12.58
N GLY A 263 -5.75 3.05 13.67
CA GLY A 263 -4.32 2.83 13.82
C GLY A 263 -3.97 1.72 14.79
N LEU A 264 -2.67 1.44 14.89
CA LEU A 264 -2.08 0.49 15.81
C LEU A 264 -1.20 1.22 16.83
N ASP A 265 -1.44 0.97 18.11
CA ASP A 265 -0.51 1.31 19.18
C ASP A 265 0.30 0.08 19.63
N ARG A 266 1.64 0.15 19.55
CA ARG A 266 2.55 -0.89 20.06
C ARG A 266 2.84 -0.69 21.54
N MET A 267 1.98 -1.28 22.37
CA MET A 267 1.98 -1.10 23.82
C MET A 267 3.17 -1.76 24.54
N VAL A 268 3.61 -2.93 24.09
CA VAL A 268 4.73 -3.68 24.67
C VAL A 268 5.61 -4.20 23.57
N ARG A 269 6.90 -3.88 23.65
CA ARG A 269 7.89 -4.32 22.69
C ARG A 269 8.59 -5.63 23.09
N GLU A 270 8.69 -6.61 22.18
CA GLU A 270 9.49 -7.84 22.36
C GLU A 270 11.01 -7.60 22.23
N ASP A 271 11.42 -6.58 21.46
CA ASP A 271 12.82 -6.29 21.14
C ASP A 271 13.51 -5.35 22.14
N ASP A 272 12.82 -4.92 23.20
CA ASP A 272 13.34 -3.99 24.21
C ASP A 272 14.32 -4.64 25.21
N GLY A 273 14.63 -5.92 25.00
CA GLY A 273 15.54 -6.70 25.85
C GLY A 273 14.94 -7.11 27.20
N LYS A 274 13.66 -6.81 27.48
CA LYS A 274 13.00 -7.19 28.74
C LYS A 274 12.38 -8.59 28.71
N GLY A 275 12.41 -9.27 27.55
CA GLY A 275 11.88 -10.63 27.39
C GLY A 275 10.36 -10.73 27.54
N LEU A 276 9.65 -9.60 27.37
CA LEU A 276 8.20 -9.56 27.36
C LEU A 276 7.65 -10.03 26.01
N LYS A 277 6.45 -10.61 26.02
CA LYS A 277 5.72 -10.86 24.78
C LYS A 277 5.07 -9.56 24.29
N GLY A 278 5.05 -9.41 22.98
CA GLY A 278 4.56 -8.23 22.29
C GLY A 278 3.09 -8.06 22.58
N LYS A 279 2.69 -6.81 22.75
CA LYS A 279 1.29 -6.45 22.86
C LYS A 279 1.03 -5.19 22.08
N ASP A 280 0.03 -5.23 21.22
CA ASP A 280 -0.41 -4.14 20.39
C ASP A 280 -1.93 -3.97 20.49
N ALA A 281 -2.45 -2.79 20.15
CA ALA A 281 -3.88 -2.50 20.26
C ALA A 281 -4.32 -1.60 19.10
N LEU A 282 -5.45 -1.94 18.46
CA LEU A 282 -6.06 -1.01 17.52
C LEU A 282 -6.63 0.21 18.27
N PHE A 283 -6.65 1.37 17.61
CA PHE A 283 -7.36 2.55 18.08
C PHE A 283 -8.10 3.23 16.92
N MET A 284 -9.01 4.14 17.27
CA MET A 284 -9.64 5.02 16.29
C MET A 284 -9.73 6.45 16.81
N LEU A 285 -9.38 7.40 15.94
CA LEU A 285 -9.58 8.82 16.14
C LEU A 285 -10.64 9.36 15.17
N ASP A 286 -11.32 10.43 15.56
CA ASP A 286 -12.08 11.26 14.62
C ASP A 286 -11.17 12.27 13.90
N GLY A 287 -11.75 13.04 12.98
CA GLY A 287 -11.00 14.04 12.20
C GLY A 287 -10.42 15.20 13.02
N GLU A 288 -10.82 15.35 14.29
CA GLU A 288 -10.26 16.33 15.22
C GLU A 288 -9.17 15.72 16.13
N GLY A 289 -8.79 14.46 15.92
CA GLY A 289 -7.77 13.76 16.70
C GLY A 289 -8.27 13.25 18.05
N ARG A 290 -9.59 13.23 18.28
CA ARG A 290 -10.17 12.70 19.53
C ARG A 290 -10.30 11.19 19.45
N GLU A 291 -9.85 10.50 20.49
CA GLU A 291 -10.02 9.05 20.61
C GLU A 291 -11.51 8.69 20.70
N LEU A 292 -11.98 7.87 19.74
CA LEU A 292 -13.31 7.29 19.74
C LEU A 292 -13.34 5.98 20.52
N TRP A 293 -12.30 5.16 20.34
CA TRP A 293 -12.08 3.94 21.09
C TRP A 293 -10.63 3.48 20.97
N LYS A 294 -10.22 2.64 21.92
CA LYS A 294 -8.96 1.90 21.90
C LYS A 294 -9.20 0.46 22.34
N GLU A 295 -8.61 -0.47 21.61
CA GLU A 295 -8.77 -1.91 21.84
C GLU A 295 -8.20 -2.30 23.21
N GLU A 296 -9.02 -2.93 24.04
CA GLU A 296 -8.53 -3.66 25.22
C GLU A 296 -7.96 -5.02 24.80
N ARG A 297 -6.77 -5.03 24.17
CA ARG A 297 -6.13 -6.25 23.67
C ARG A 297 -5.92 -7.26 24.80
N GLN A 298 -6.39 -8.49 24.62
CA GLN A 298 -6.21 -9.59 25.60
C GLN A 298 -5.20 -10.67 25.15
N THR A 299 -4.81 -10.67 23.89
CA THR A 299 -3.85 -11.61 23.31
C THR A 299 -2.49 -10.95 23.10
N SER A 300 -1.46 -11.75 22.85
CA SER A 300 -0.18 -11.24 22.36
C SER A 300 -0.33 -10.76 20.91
N GLY A 301 0.49 -9.79 20.53
CA GLY A 301 0.54 -9.21 19.19
C GLY A 301 1.69 -8.22 19.12
N TRP A 302 2.48 -8.27 18.06
CA TRP A 302 3.69 -7.43 17.98
C TRP A 302 3.53 -6.29 16.96
N LEU A 303 2.90 -6.59 15.83
CA LEU A 303 2.79 -5.69 14.69
C LEU A 303 1.56 -6.04 13.84
N THR A 304 0.38 -5.78 14.39
CA THR A 304 -0.85 -5.72 13.61
C THR A 304 -0.67 -4.72 12.47
N ILE A 305 -1.14 -5.07 11.30
CA ILE A 305 -1.23 -4.13 10.19
C ILE A 305 -2.70 -3.78 10.01
N ALA A 306 -3.00 -2.48 9.99
CA ALA A 306 -4.34 -1.94 9.79
C ALA A 306 -4.37 -1.19 8.45
N GLU A 307 -5.29 -1.57 7.57
CA GLU A 307 -5.52 -0.93 6.28
C GLU A 307 -7.00 -0.60 6.09
N THR A 308 -7.28 0.41 5.27
CA THR A 308 -8.62 0.74 4.82
C THR A 308 -9.01 -0.17 3.67
N LEU A 309 -10.04 -0.99 3.88
CA LEU A 309 -10.70 -1.73 2.81
C LEU A 309 -12.01 -1.02 2.44
N SER A 310 -12.13 -0.68 1.15
CA SER A 310 -13.31 -0.01 0.60
C SER A 310 -14.08 -0.97 -0.30
N GLY A 311 -15.40 -0.83 -0.37
CA GLY A 311 -16.21 -1.58 -1.33
C GLY A 311 -16.23 -3.10 -1.10
N TRP A 312 -16.21 -3.56 0.16
CA TRP A 312 -16.35 -5.00 0.47
C TRP A 312 -17.60 -5.60 -0.17
N HIS A 313 -18.71 -4.87 -0.13
CA HIS A 313 -19.94 -5.15 -0.87
C HIS A 313 -20.51 -3.82 -1.39
N PRO A 314 -21.48 -3.83 -2.32
CA PRO A 314 -22.09 -2.60 -2.81
C PRO A 314 -22.66 -1.75 -1.67
N GLY A 315 -22.25 -0.48 -1.61
CA GLY A 315 -22.68 0.47 -0.58
C GLY A 315 -22.10 0.22 0.82
N ALA A 316 -21.11 -0.65 0.97
CA ALA A 316 -20.38 -0.79 2.22
C ALA A 316 -19.70 0.53 2.62
N PRO A 317 -19.66 0.89 3.92
CA PRO A 317 -18.70 1.89 4.39
C PRO A 317 -17.27 1.34 4.22
N ASP A 318 -16.29 2.18 4.52
CA ASP A 318 -14.93 1.69 4.68
C ASP A 318 -14.85 0.81 5.93
N TYR A 319 -13.99 -0.21 5.87
CA TYR A 319 -13.74 -1.14 6.95
C TYR A 319 -12.26 -1.23 7.27
N ILE A 320 -11.93 -1.59 8.51
CA ILE A 320 -10.56 -1.78 8.97
C ILE A 320 -10.18 -3.23 8.71
N LEU A 321 -9.32 -3.48 7.72
CA LEU A 321 -8.68 -4.77 7.53
C LEU A 321 -7.49 -4.87 8.48
N ALA A 322 -7.59 -5.72 9.51
CA ALA A 322 -6.53 -5.91 10.48
C ALA A 322 -5.94 -7.32 10.37
N TYR A 323 -4.64 -7.42 10.10
CA TYR A 323 -3.92 -8.70 9.91
C TYR A 323 -2.59 -8.70 10.66
N ARG A 324 -1.87 -9.84 10.69
CA ARG A 324 -0.71 -10.07 11.57
C ARG A 324 -0.98 -9.79 13.05
N ARG A 325 -2.20 -10.04 13.50
CA ARG A 325 -2.67 -9.74 14.86
C ARG A 325 -1.88 -10.48 15.94
N GLY A 326 -1.33 -11.66 15.63
CA GLY A 326 -0.64 -12.51 16.59
C GLY A 326 -1.57 -13.14 17.62
N GLY A 327 -1.01 -14.04 18.44
CA GLY A 327 -1.75 -14.68 19.54
C GLY A 327 -2.93 -15.56 19.10
N GLY A 328 -2.89 -16.11 17.88
CA GLY A 328 -3.95 -16.95 17.30
C GLY A 328 -5.19 -16.17 16.85
N VAL A 329 -5.07 -14.84 16.70
CA VAL A 329 -6.15 -14.00 16.17
C VAL A 329 -6.01 -13.94 14.66
N PHE A 330 -7.02 -14.45 13.96
CA PHE A 330 -7.07 -14.40 12.51
C PHE A 330 -7.21 -12.97 11.97
N PRO A 331 -6.71 -12.71 10.74
CA PRO A 331 -7.07 -11.51 9.99
C PRO A 331 -8.58 -11.27 9.99
N THR A 332 -8.97 -10.03 10.28
CA THR A 332 -10.36 -9.69 10.55
C THR A 332 -10.69 -8.32 9.97
N LEU A 333 -11.89 -8.21 9.40
CA LEU A 333 -12.49 -6.97 8.94
C LEU A 333 -13.38 -6.40 10.07
N TYR A 334 -13.11 -5.17 10.50
CA TYR A 334 -13.86 -4.48 11.53
C TYR A 334 -14.59 -3.26 10.99
N ASP A 335 -15.75 -2.94 11.56
CA ASP A 335 -16.42 -1.65 11.33
C ASP A 335 -15.88 -0.52 12.22
N GLY A 336 -16.41 0.69 12.01
CA GLY A 336 -16.03 1.87 12.79
C GLY A 336 -16.31 1.80 14.30
N GLU A 337 -17.05 0.79 14.76
CA GLU A 337 -17.35 0.53 16.18
C GLU A 337 -16.62 -0.71 16.70
N GLN A 338 -15.59 -1.18 15.98
CA GLN A 338 -14.79 -2.35 16.31
C GLN A 338 -15.58 -3.68 16.31
N ARG A 339 -16.74 -3.74 15.67
CA ARG A 339 -17.48 -4.99 15.51
C ARG A 339 -16.92 -5.79 14.34
N ILE A 340 -16.86 -7.10 14.49
CA ILE A 340 -16.41 -8.01 13.44
C ILE A 340 -17.44 -8.04 12.31
N VAL A 341 -17.00 -7.67 11.11
CA VAL A 341 -17.77 -7.79 9.86
C VAL A 341 -17.49 -9.15 9.22
N ALA A 342 -16.22 -9.51 9.11
CA ALA A 342 -15.77 -10.80 8.57
C ALA A 342 -14.46 -11.22 9.24
N GLN A 343 -14.26 -12.52 9.42
CA GLN A 343 -12.99 -13.09 9.88
C GLN A 343 -12.49 -14.08 8.83
N PHE A 344 -11.21 -14.01 8.50
CA PHE A 344 -10.60 -14.80 7.44
C PHE A 344 -9.85 -15.98 8.04
N GLY A 345 -10.32 -17.20 7.79
CA GLY A 345 -9.83 -18.44 8.43
C GLY A 345 -8.46 -18.94 7.98
N HIS A 346 -7.51 -18.03 7.74
CA HIS A 346 -6.12 -18.32 7.37
C HIS A 346 -5.21 -17.29 8.03
N GLU A 347 -4.04 -17.67 8.53
CA GLU A 347 -3.06 -16.73 9.10
C GLU A 347 -2.07 -16.31 8.02
N GLY A 348 -1.69 -15.04 7.98
CA GLY A 348 -0.76 -14.55 6.97
C GLY A 348 -0.72 -13.04 6.84
N TYR A 349 -0.06 -12.59 5.77
CA TYR A 349 -0.17 -11.23 5.25
C TYR A 349 -1.47 -11.09 4.44
N ALA A 350 -1.90 -9.86 4.22
CA ALA A 350 -3.08 -9.56 3.43
C ALA A 350 -2.75 -8.62 2.27
N VAL A 351 -3.43 -8.81 1.15
CA VAL A 351 -3.61 -7.80 0.11
C VAL A 351 -5.08 -7.76 -0.28
N HIS A 352 -5.54 -6.64 -0.82
CA HIS A 352 -6.91 -6.49 -1.27
C HIS A 352 -7.01 -5.59 -2.50
N GLY A 353 -8.08 -5.76 -3.27
CA GLY A 353 -8.37 -4.98 -4.47
C GLY A 353 -9.57 -5.54 -5.23
N ASP A 354 -10.08 -4.78 -6.21
CA ASP A 354 -11.12 -5.24 -7.13
C ASP A 354 -10.49 -6.13 -8.21
N LEU A 355 -10.30 -7.42 -7.87
CA LEU A 355 -9.51 -8.36 -8.66
C LEU A 355 -10.12 -8.67 -10.04
N LEU A 356 -11.40 -8.35 -10.23
CA LEU A 356 -12.18 -8.67 -11.43
C LEU A 356 -12.85 -7.45 -12.07
N GLY A 357 -12.59 -6.23 -11.56
CA GLY A 357 -13.20 -5.00 -12.05
C GLY A 357 -14.72 -4.92 -11.87
N ARG A 358 -15.26 -5.52 -10.80
CA ARG A 358 -16.72 -5.60 -10.52
C ARG A 358 -17.24 -4.51 -9.60
N GLY A 359 -16.38 -3.61 -9.14
CA GLY A 359 -16.72 -2.52 -8.22
C GLY A 359 -16.79 -2.95 -6.75
N THR A 360 -16.32 -4.17 -6.43
CA THR A 360 -16.20 -4.67 -5.06
C THR A 360 -14.82 -5.27 -4.86
N GLU A 361 -14.19 -5.00 -3.73
CA GLU A 361 -12.86 -5.54 -3.42
C GLU A 361 -12.94 -6.96 -2.83
N GLN A 362 -11.90 -7.74 -3.09
CA GLN A 362 -11.65 -9.04 -2.48
C GLN A 362 -10.41 -8.95 -1.60
N VAL A 363 -10.32 -9.84 -0.61
CA VAL A 363 -9.15 -9.97 0.27
C VAL A 363 -8.44 -11.27 -0.04
N ILE A 364 -7.12 -11.22 -0.16
CA ILE A 364 -6.27 -12.41 -0.21
C ILE A 364 -5.45 -12.44 1.06
N ILE A 365 -5.60 -13.51 1.85
CA ILE A 365 -4.70 -13.81 2.95
C ILE A 365 -3.70 -14.86 2.47
N TYR A 366 -2.41 -14.62 2.68
CA TYR A 366 -1.37 -15.50 2.17
C TYR A 366 -0.22 -15.74 3.15
N ASP A 367 0.34 -16.94 3.08
CA ASP A 367 1.57 -17.35 3.74
C ASP A 367 2.64 -17.75 2.70
N ASP A 368 3.63 -18.55 3.09
CA ASP A 368 4.73 -18.98 2.21
C ASP A 368 4.29 -20.03 1.16
N GLU A 369 3.13 -20.67 1.34
CA GLU A 369 2.67 -21.80 0.53
C GLU A 369 1.31 -21.54 -0.13
N LEU A 370 0.42 -20.80 0.53
CA LEU A 370 -0.96 -20.64 0.13
C LEU A 370 -1.37 -19.18 0.04
N ALA A 371 -2.17 -18.87 -0.98
CA ALA A 371 -2.97 -17.65 -1.08
C ALA A 371 -4.46 -18.02 -1.07
N VAL A 372 -5.21 -17.49 -0.11
CA VAL A 372 -6.64 -17.76 0.11
C VAL A 372 -7.44 -16.51 -0.16
N LEU A 373 -8.29 -16.57 -1.19
CA LEU A 373 -9.15 -15.47 -1.63
C LEU A 373 -10.48 -15.51 -0.88
N PHE A 374 -10.90 -14.35 -0.37
CA PHE A 374 -12.17 -14.10 0.30
C PHE A 374 -12.93 -12.99 -0.42
N ALA A 375 -14.24 -13.18 -0.57
CA ALA A 375 -15.18 -12.21 -1.13
C ALA A 375 -16.42 -12.12 -0.24
N SER A 376 -17.15 -11.01 -0.32
CA SER A 376 -18.38 -10.80 0.45
C SER A 376 -19.54 -11.69 -0.02
N GLU A 377 -19.49 -12.15 -1.26
CA GLU A 377 -20.47 -13.01 -1.90
C GLU A 377 -19.78 -14.07 -2.79
N PRO A 378 -20.48 -15.18 -3.13
CA PRO A 378 -19.93 -16.18 -4.05
C PRO A 378 -19.44 -15.55 -5.36
N LEU A 379 -18.17 -15.76 -5.69
CA LEU A 379 -17.50 -15.13 -6.81
C LEU A 379 -16.97 -16.20 -7.78
N GLU A 380 -17.44 -16.16 -9.02
CA GLU A 380 -16.87 -16.94 -10.11
C GLU A 380 -15.58 -16.30 -10.59
N LEU A 381 -14.45 -16.96 -10.32
CA LEU A 381 -13.12 -16.52 -10.74
C LEU A 381 -12.89 -16.78 -12.22
N SER A 382 -13.47 -17.85 -12.78
CA SER A 382 -13.29 -18.23 -14.18
C SER A 382 -14.22 -17.43 -15.10
N GLY A 383 -13.63 -16.62 -15.96
CA GLY A 383 -14.34 -15.92 -17.02
C GLY A 383 -13.60 -14.66 -17.45
N ALA A 384 -12.86 -14.73 -18.55
CA ALA A 384 -12.69 -13.55 -19.39
C ALA A 384 -14.10 -13.02 -19.70
N PHE A 385 -14.28 -11.69 -19.77
CA PHE A 385 -15.52 -11.09 -20.24
C PHE A 385 -15.89 -11.71 -21.61
N ALA A 386 -16.75 -12.71 -21.60
CA ALA A 386 -17.31 -13.26 -22.82
C ALA A 386 -18.23 -12.18 -23.37
N ALA A 387 -17.82 -11.55 -24.47
CA ALA A 387 -18.68 -10.68 -25.26
C ALA A 387 -19.93 -11.48 -25.67
N GLY A 388 -21.01 -11.33 -24.91
CA GLY A 388 -22.25 -12.08 -25.07
C GLY A 388 -23.42 -11.22 -24.63
N PHE A 389 -23.94 -10.43 -25.56
CA PHE A 389 -25.20 -9.71 -25.41
C PHE A 389 -26.35 -10.69 -25.18
N GLU A 390 -27.13 -10.48 -24.11
CA GLU A 390 -28.58 -10.64 -24.18
C GLU A 390 -29.22 -9.33 -23.71
N SER A 391 -29.71 -8.56 -24.67
CA SER A 391 -30.56 -7.40 -24.41
C SER A 391 -31.92 -7.89 -23.93
N PHE A 392 -32.23 -7.69 -22.65
CA PHE A 392 -33.63 -7.64 -22.20
C PHE A 392 -34.09 -6.18 -22.24
N ASP A 393 -34.91 -5.86 -23.23
CA ASP A 393 -35.67 -4.61 -23.25
C ASP A 393 -36.61 -4.57 -22.03
N SER A 394 -36.38 -3.64 -21.11
CA SER A 394 -37.37 -3.24 -20.10
C SER A 394 -37.78 -1.79 -20.34
N PRO A 395 -39.06 -1.53 -20.67
CA PRO A 395 -39.56 -0.19 -20.90
C PRO A 395 -40.04 0.42 -19.58
N SER A 396 -39.12 0.96 -18.78
CA SER A 396 -39.42 1.97 -17.77
C SER A 396 -38.13 2.57 -17.23
N GLY A 397 -37.93 3.86 -17.47
CA GLY A 397 -36.72 4.58 -17.10
C GLY A 397 -36.47 4.62 -15.58
N GLY A 398 -35.19 4.57 -15.24
CA GLY A 398 -34.67 4.79 -13.89
C GLY A 398 -34.03 3.54 -13.27
N SER A 399 -32.76 3.28 -13.60
CA SER A 399 -31.81 2.60 -12.70
C SER A 399 -30.40 2.74 -13.27
N LEU A 400 -29.41 3.05 -12.42
CA LEU A 400 -28.00 2.89 -12.73
C LEU A 400 -27.78 1.41 -13.02
N VAL A 401 -27.66 1.07 -14.30
CA VAL A 401 -27.32 -0.28 -14.74
C VAL A 401 -25.93 -0.59 -14.17
N GLN A 402 -25.82 -1.75 -13.52
CA GLN A 402 -24.58 -2.43 -13.18
C GLN A 402 -23.81 -2.67 -14.49
N GLY A 403 -23.10 -1.64 -14.93
CA GLY A 403 -22.48 -1.58 -16.25
C GLY A 403 -21.23 -2.42 -16.26
N SER A 404 -21.32 -3.61 -16.84
CA SER A 404 -20.18 -4.43 -17.24
C SER A 404 -19.19 -3.57 -18.03
N ARG A 405 -17.99 -3.35 -17.47
CA ARG A 405 -16.86 -2.72 -18.16
C ARG A 405 -16.59 -3.49 -19.46
N PRO A 406 -16.32 -2.82 -20.59
CA PRO A 406 -15.88 -3.52 -21.80
C PRO A 406 -14.58 -4.31 -21.51
N PRO A 407 -14.36 -5.46 -22.16
CA PRO A 407 -13.14 -6.23 -21.99
C PRO A 407 -11.90 -5.37 -22.26
N GLY A 408 -10.93 -5.42 -21.36
CA GLY A 408 -9.67 -4.67 -21.44
C GLY A 408 -9.00 -4.56 -20.07
N PRO A 409 -7.74 -4.07 -20.03
CA PRO A 409 -6.93 -4.05 -18.82
C PRO A 409 -7.65 -3.34 -17.66
N LEU A 410 -7.55 -3.87 -16.45
CA LEU A 410 -8.02 -3.22 -15.23
C LEU A 410 -7.17 -1.98 -14.90
N PRO A 411 -7.74 -0.98 -14.20
CA PRO A 411 -6.96 0.18 -13.79
C PRO A 411 -5.97 -0.24 -12.69
N GLN A 412 -4.79 0.38 -12.67
CA GLN A 412 -3.83 0.25 -11.58
C GLN A 412 -3.94 1.52 -10.69
N PRO A 413 -4.80 1.53 -9.66
CA PRO A 413 -4.96 2.70 -8.79
C PRO A 413 -3.70 2.94 -7.94
N LYS A 414 -3.53 4.17 -7.45
CA LYS A 414 -2.35 4.60 -6.68
C LYS A 414 -2.02 3.76 -5.47
N ARG A 415 -3.05 3.28 -4.75
CA ARG A 415 -2.87 2.34 -3.65
C ARG A 415 -2.12 1.06 -4.07
N LEU A 416 -2.36 0.56 -5.29
CA LEU A 416 -1.74 -0.66 -5.79
C LEU A 416 -0.34 -0.43 -6.38
N TYR A 417 -0.07 0.74 -6.99
CA TYR A 417 1.27 1.04 -7.53
C TYR A 417 2.23 1.74 -6.55
N ASN A 418 1.75 2.19 -5.39
CA ASN A 418 2.57 2.62 -4.26
C ASN A 418 2.34 1.70 -3.04
N SER A 419 2.29 0.39 -3.28
CA SER A 419 2.10 -0.60 -2.22
C SER A 419 3.39 -0.78 -1.41
N THR A 420 3.28 -0.80 -0.09
CA THR A 420 4.40 -0.90 0.83
C THR A 420 4.07 -1.83 2.01
N LEU A 421 5.08 -2.37 2.67
CA LEU A 421 4.92 -3.13 3.92
C LEU A 421 4.56 -2.22 5.13
N TYR A 422 4.62 -0.91 4.95
CA TYR A 422 4.36 0.11 5.97
C TYR A 422 3.17 0.97 5.52
N PRO A 423 1.91 0.54 5.73
CA PRO A 423 0.76 1.11 5.03
C PRO A 423 0.70 2.63 5.10
N GLY A 424 0.89 3.24 3.94
CA GLY A 424 0.62 4.64 3.65
C GLY A 424 -0.45 4.72 2.56
N GLY A 425 -1.04 5.88 2.37
CA GLY A 425 -2.18 5.98 1.47
C GLY A 425 -2.64 7.39 1.19
N GLU A 426 -3.54 7.50 0.22
CA GLU A 426 -4.35 8.69 0.05
C GLU A 426 -5.82 8.33 -0.15
N VAL A 427 -6.70 9.15 0.42
CA VAL A 427 -8.14 9.07 0.19
C VAL A 427 -8.52 10.24 -0.69
N ASP A 428 -8.99 9.98 -1.91
CA ASP A 428 -9.27 10.99 -2.93
C ASP A 428 -10.24 12.08 -2.43
N TRP A 429 -9.72 13.30 -2.20
CA TRP A 429 -10.49 14.49 -1.81
C TRP A 429 -10.92 15.34 -3.00
N ARG A 430 -10.42 15.05 -4.22
CA ARG A 430 -10.66 15.88 -5.41
C ARG A 430 -12.04 15.62 -6.04
N LYS A 431 -12.76 14.62 -5.54
CA LYS A 431 -14.11 14.22 -5.99
C LYS A 431 -15.25 14.82 -5.16
N GLY A 432 -14.94 15.67 -4.17
CA GLY A 432 -15.89 16.31 -3.25
C GLY A 432 -16.67 17.49 -3.82
#